data_AF-A0A1F9X608-F1
#
_entry.id   AF-A0A1F9X608-F1
#
_cell.length_a   1.000
_cell.length_b   1.000
_cell.length_c   1.000
_cell.angle_alpha   90.00
_cell.angle_beta   90.00
_cell.angle_gamma   90.00
#
_symmetry.space_group_name_H-M   'P 1'
#
loop_
_entity.id
_entity.type
_entity.pdbx_description
1 polymer ?
#
loop_
_entity_poly.entity_id
_entity_poly.type
_entity_poly.pdbx_seq_one_letter_code
_entity_poly.pdbx_strand_id
1 'polypeptide(L)'
;MKKNPAVILLGLLIIITGSTIFSQESKETKLSETTLSNDLSYYNKTASQNKLNDNDRYYILQKIYDKYKNSDVSLISLEAEISKVKPAKKPAQAEATPQTNTSTSETTKVQEPAVAVNSSALPAADPAKENEVPAKTLAESDIKNYKIDQGDILSINVMPAKELSVESVVKPDGTITMQLIGVIKAEGKTVIDLENSISRALSVYVASPKVSIGMKYFNKRQIFILGEIRKPGSYPFKENFRLFDLITAAGGLTTTAGKKNIKVHRGESLERKTIAVNLEEIMATGDFSKDLVLQSGDIVEIPKETKKVSVIGDVRSPGSYEWREDLFILDVVSLAGGPNDTAKMNSVKVFRGTESARQTFEIDLKRIMDGETQLDMRLQSADIVYIPKKPLASNQWFVSNLLPWLSLVSMVFVIITFTNK
;
A
#
# COMPACT_ATOMS: atom_id res chain seq x y z
N MET A 1 -37.11 18.58 5.63
CA MET A 1 -36.33 17.37 5.25
C MET A 1 -34.84 17.65 5.48
N LYS A 2 -34.24 17.08 6.53
CA LYS A 2 -32.78 17.17 6.76
C LYS A 2 -32.08 16.28 5.74
N LYS A 3 -31.36 16.87 4.79
CA LYS A 3 -30.49 16.13 3.86
C LYS A 3 -29.30 15.57 4.65
N ASN A 4 -28.91 14.34 4.34
CA ASN A 4 -27.84 13.61 5.01
C ASN A 4 -26.48 14.29 4.73
N PRO A 5 -25.65 14.66 5.74
CA PRO A 5 -24.41 15.42 5.52
C PRO A 5 -23.43 14.73 4.54
N ALA A 6 -23.41 13.40 4.51
CA ALA A 6 -22.60 12.62 3.57
C ALA A 6 -23.00 12.82 2.09
N VAL A 7 -24.29 13.03 1.80
CA VAL A 7 -24.78 13.23 0.41
C VAL A 7 -24.46 14.64 -0.09
N ILE A 8 -24.41 15.62 0.82
CA ILE A 8 -24.03 17.01 0.51
C ILE A 8 -22.52 17.11 0.27
N LEU A 9 -21.73 16.39 1.08
CA LEU A 9 -20.27 16.27 0.90
C LEU A 9 -19.93 15.60 -0.44
N LEU A 10 -20.66 14.55 -0.83
CA LEU A 10 -20.49 13.86 -2.11
C LEU A 10 -20.84 14.75 -3.31
N GLY A 11 -21.93 15.53 -3.21
CA GLY A 11 -22.34 16.48 -4.26
C GLY A 11 -21.34 17.61 -4.49
N LEU A 12 -20.70 18.11 -3.43
CA LEU A 12 -19.61 19.09 -3.51
C LEU A 12 -18.32 18.48 -4.09
N LEU A 13 -18.01 17.23 -3.75
CA LEU A 13 -16.83 16.52 -4.27
C LEU A 13 -16.94 16.23 -5.78
N ILE A 14 -18.14 15.89 -6.25
CA ILE A 14 -18.41 15.55 -7.66
C ILE A 14 -18.18 16.75 -8.59
N ILE A 15 -18.38 17.99 -8.14
CA ILE A 15 -18.18 19.19 -8.96
C ILE A 15 -16.69 19.60 -9.01
N ILE A 16 -15.92 19.34 -7.94
CA ILE A 16 -14.47 19.56 -7.92
C ILE A 16 -13.77 18.61 -8.91
N THR A 17 -14.32 17.42 -9.13
CA THR A 17 -13.86 16.45 -10.15
C THR A 17 -14.59 16.55 -11.50
N GLY A 18 -15.68 17.30 -11.59
CA GLY A 18 -16.71 17.19 -12.64
C GLY A 18 -16.82 18.37 -13.60
N SER A 19 -15.73 19.10 -13.83
CA SER A 19 -15.66 20.13 -14.87
C SER A 19 -15.19 19.57 -16.23
N THR A 20 -15.65 18.39 -16.65
CA THR A 20 -15.28 17.77 -17.94
C THR A 20 -16.40 17.03 -18.65
N ILE A 21 -17.68 17.30 -18.36
CA ILE A 21 -18.78 16.64 -19.09
C ILE A 21 -19.90 17.63 -19.43
N PHE A 22 -19.59 18.65 -20.25
CA PHE A 22 -20.49 19.16 -21.29
C PHE A 22 -19.77 20.20 -22.17
N SER A 23 -19.20 19.77 -23.29
CA SER A 23 -19.20 20.47 -24.58
C SER A 23 -18.24 19.76 -25.53
N GLN A 24 -18.64 19.66 -26.78
CA GLN A 24 -17.83 19.16 -27.88
C GLN A 24 -16.46 19.84 -27.96
N GLU A 25 -15.51 19.08 -28.50
CA GLU A 25 -14.20 19.51 -29.01
C GLU A 25 -13.11 19.77 -27.95
N SER A 26 -12.07 18.95 -28.06
CA SER A 26 -10.87 18.89 -27.23
C SER A 26 -10.09 20.21 -27.24
N LYS A 27 -10.13 20.93 -26.11
CA LYS A 27 -9.04 21.81 -25.65
C LYS A 27 -8.89 21.67 -24.15
N GLU A 28 -7.67 21.34 -23.70
CA GLU A 28 -7.29 21.36 -22.29
C GLU A 28 -7.71 22.70 -21.66
N THR A 29 -8.69 22.68 -20.76
CA THR A 29 -9.16 23.90 -20.10
C THR A 29 -8.15 24.27 -19.03
N LYS A 30 -7.25 25.21 -19.34
CA LYS A 30 -6.25 25.71 -18.42
C LYS A 30 -6.93 26.27 -17.15
N LEU A 31 -6.56 25.77 -15.97
CA LEU A 31 -7.08 26.29 -14.69
C LEU A 31 -6.73 27.78 -14.58
N SER A 32 -7.71 28.61 -14.21
CA SER A 32 -7.59 30.08 -14.15
C SER A 32 -8.13 30.65 -12.84
N GLU A 33 -7.79 31.91 -12.53
CA GLU A 33 -8.34 32.64 -11.37
C GLU A 33 -9.87 32.71 -11.38
N THR A 34 -10.48 32.87 -12.57
CA THR A 34 -11.93 32.86 -12.73
C THR A 34 -12.53 31.51 -12.31
N THR A 35 -11.84 30.40 -12.61
CA THR A 35 -12.28 29.06 -12.23
C THR A 35 -12.20 28.87 -10.70
N LEU A 36 -11.12 29.33 -10.07
CA LEU A 36 -10.95 29.27 -8.61
C LEU A 36 -12.02 30.12 -7.89
N SER A 37 -12.28 31.33 -8.39
CA SER A 37 -13.30 32.23 -7.84
C SER A 37 -14.71 31.62 -7.89
N ASN A 38 -15.06 30.95 -9.00
CA ASN A 38 -16.33 30.24 -9.15
C ASN A 38 -16.44 29.06 -8.16
N ASP A 39 -15.38 28.27 -7.99
CA ASP A 39 -15.34 27.15 -7.05
C ASP A 39 -15.50 27.62 -5.59
N LEU A 40 -14.84 28.72 -5.20
CA LEU A 40 -14.99 29.33 -3.87
C LEU A 40 -16.39 29.93 -3.65
N SER A 41 -16.95 30.59 -4.65
CA SER A 41 -18.31 31.16 -4.60
C SER A 41 -19.36 30.07 -4.39
N TYR A 42 -19.24 28.97 -5.14
CA TYR A 42 -20.10 27.81 -5.01
C TYR A 42 -19.95 27.13 -3.63
N TYR A 43 -18.71 26.98 -3.16
CA TYR A 43 -18.42 26.47 -1.82
C TYR A 43 -19.12 27.32 -0.74
N ASN A 44 -18.92 28.64 -0.74
CA ASN A 44 -19.46 29.54 0.29
C ASN A 44 -21.00 29.51 0.31
N LYS A 45 -21.63 29.51 -0.87
CA LYS A 45 -23.08 29.37 -1.01
C LYS A 45 -23.58 28.05 -0.42
N THR A 46 -22.92 26.94 -0.74
CA THR A 46 -23.35 25.60 -0.34
C THR A 46 -23.06 25.31 1.13
N ALA A 47 -21.94 25.80 1.66
CA ALA A 47 -21.56 25.71 3.07
C ALA A 47 -22.57 26.44 3.97
N SER A 48 -22.98 27.65 3.56
CA SER A 48 -24.00 28.43 4.27
C SER A 48 -25.39 27.78 4.20
N GLN A 49 -25.83 27.37 3.00
CA GLN A 49 -27.15 26.77 2.80
C GLN A 49 -27.35 25.46 3.58
N ASN A 50 -26.30 24.66 3.73
CA ASN A 50 -26.38 23.34 4.34
C ASN A 50 -25.82 23.29 5.77
N LYS A 51 -25.38 24.43 6.33
CA LYS A 51 -24.82 24.53 7.69
C LYS A 51 -23.70 23.50 7.95
N LEU A 52 -22.73 23.42 7.05
CA LEU A 52 -21.60 22.49 7.19
C LEU A 52 -20.79 22.81 8.45
N ASN A 53 -20.33 21.77 9.16
CA ASN A 53 -19.44 21.94 10.31
C ASN A 53 -18.00 22.30 9.86
N ASP A 54 -17.17 22.80 10.77
CA ASP A 54 -15.83 23.31 10.43
C ASP A 54 -14.89 22.23 9.87
N ASN A 55 -15.05 20.97 10.29
CA ASN A 55 -14.23 19.86 9.76
C ASN A 55 -14.57 19.54 8.30
N ASP A 56 -15.86 19.49 7.96
CA ASP A 56 -16.34 19.26 6.59
C ASP A 56 -15.95 20.43 5.68
N ARG A 57 -16.05 21.65 6.21
CA ARG A 57 -15.61 22.89 5.55
C ARG A 57 -14.12 22.87 5.27
N TYR A 58 -13.30 22.49 6.24
CA TYR A 58 -11.85 22.37 6.11
C TYR A 58 -11.45 21.31 5.07
N TYR A 59 -12.09 20.14 5.10
CA TYR A 59 -11.84 19.06 4.15
C TYR A 59 -12.11 19.49 2.69
N ILE A 60 -13.24 20.17 2.44
CA ILE A 60 -13.58 20.64 1.09
C ILE A 60 -12.59 21.71 0.61
N LEU A 61 -12.22 22.67 1.45
CA LEU A 61 -11.26 23.71 1.07
C LEU A 61 -9.87 23.13 0.80
N GLN A 62 -9.45 22.09 1.53
CA GLN A 62 -8.21 21.35 1.24
C GLN A 62 -8.26 20.63 -0.13
N LYS A 63 -9.42 20.10 -0.52
CA LYS A 63 -9.59 19.51 -1.87
C LYS A 63 -9.55 20.54 -2.98
N ILE A 64 -10.10 21.75 -2.75
CA ILE A 64 -9.94 22.86 -3.69
C ILE A 64 -8.46 23.27 -3.75
N TYR A 65 -7.76 23.33 -2.62
CA TYR A 65 -6.32 23.64 -2.60
C TYR A 65 -5.49 22.63 -3.40
N ASP A 66 -5.73 21.33 -3.20
CA ASP A 66 -5.06 20.27 -3.94
C ASP A 66 -5.28 20.33 -5.46
N LYS A 67 -6.45 20.82 -5.90
CA LYS A 67 -6.78 21.01 -7.32
C LYS A 67 -5.95 22.13 -7.98
N TYR A 68 -5.63 23.20 -7.25
CA TYR A 68 -4.97 24.40 -7.79
C TYR A 68 -3.49 24.57 -7.38
N LYS A 69 -2.97 23.81 -6.41
CA LYS A 69 -1.60 23.97 -5.87
C LYS A 69 -0.44 23.88 -6.87
N ASN A 70 -0.65 23.23 -8.02
CA ASN A 70 0.34 23.06 -9.07
C ASN A 70 0.02 23.89 -10.34
N SER A 71 -0.89 24.87 -10.23
CA SER A 71 -1.27 25.78 -11.32
C SER A 71 -0.79 27.20 -11.07
N ASP A 72 -0.66 28.01 -12.13
CA ASP A 72 -0.20 29.41 -12.07
C ASP A 72 -1.20 30.39 -11.42
N VAL A 73 -2.11 29.89 -10.57
CA VAL A 73 -3.25 30.63 -10.00
C VAL A 73 -2.93 31.08 -8.57
N SER A 74 -3.22 32.34 -8.23
CA SER A 74 -3.02 32.87 -6.87
C SER A 74 -3.98 32.23 -5.85
N LEU A 75 -3.43 31.65 -4.78
CA LEU A 75 -4.20 30.92 -3.75
C LEU A 75 -4.53 31.73 -2.50
N ILE A 76 -4.16 33.02 -2.45
CA ILE A 76 -4.24 33.86 -1.25
C ILE A 76 -5.67 33.87 -0.65
N SER A 77 -6.68 34.02 -1.49
CA SER A 77 -8.09 34.02 -1.08
C SER A 77 -8.55 32.67 -0.51
N LEU A 78 -8.00 31.58 -1.03
CA LEU A 78 -8.31 30.22 -0.56
C LEU A 78 -7.62 29.91 0.76
N GLU A 79 -6.35 30.29 0.91
CA GLU A 79 -5.58 30.12 2.15
C GLU A 79 -6.19 30.93 3.31
N ALA A 80 -6.66 32.16 3.02
CA ALA A 80 -7.40 32.97 3.97
C ALA A 80 -8.68 32.27 4.45
N GLU A 81 -9.43 31.62 3.56
CA GLU A 81 -10.66 30.91 3.94
C GLU A 81 -10.36 29.62 4.72
N ILE A 82 -9.30 28.88 4.34
CA ILE A 82 -8.83 27.69 5.07
C ILE A 82 -8.43 28.06 6.51
N SER A 83 -7.80 29.22 6.70
CA SER A 83 -7.37 29.67 8.03
C SER A 83 -8.53 29.91 9.00
N LYS A 84 -9.71 30.29 8.50
CA LYS A 84 -10.91 30.56 9.32
C LYS A 84 -11.59 29.30 9.84
N VAL A 85 -11.42 28.17 9.16
CA VAL A 85 -12.09 26.89 9.49
C VAL A 85 -11.12 25.79 9.94
N LYS A 86 -9.84 26.12 10.12
CA LYS A 86 -8.82 25.17 10.59
C LYS A 86 -9.18 24.68 12.01
N PRO A 87 -9.41 23.37 12.22
CA PRO A 87 -9.82 22.87 13.54
C PRO A 87 -8.70 23.05 14.58
N ALA A 88 -9.08 23.45 15.79
CA ALA A 88 -8.16 23.54 16.92
C ALA A 88 -7.58 22.16 17.26
N LYS A 89 -6.26 22.08 17.40
CA LYS A 89 -5.50 20.86 17.73
C LYS A 89 -6.02 20.26 19.05
N LYS A 90 -6.60 19.06 19.02
CA LYS A 90 -6.96 18.28 20.22
C LYS A 90 -5.68 17.88 20.99
N PRO A 91 -5.62 17.96 22.33
CA PRO A 91 -4.39 17.67 23.09
C PRO A 91 -3.99 16.19 22.99
N ALA A 92 -2.67 15.96 22.96
CA ALA A 92 -2.04 14.65 23.02
C ALA A 92 -2.41 13.91 24.31
N GLN A 93 -2.67 12.61 24.20
CA GLN A 93 -2.74 11.69 25.34
C GLN A 93 -1.37 11.65 26.03
N ALA A 94 -1.36 11.98 27.31
CA ALA A 94 -0.18 12.03 28.15
C ALA A 94 0.26 10.63 28.60
N GLU A 95 1.54 10.34 28.38
CA GLU A 95 2.34 9.41 29.17
C GLU A 95 2.29 9.81 30.65
N ALA A 96 2.06 8.83 31.51
CA ALA A 96 2.17 8.99 32.95
C ALA A 96 3.62 8.71 33.40
N THR A 97 4.21 9.64 34.13
CA THR A 97 5.30 9.41 35.08
C THR A 97 5.26 10.50 36.16
N PRO A 98 5.92 10.32 37.32
CA PRO A 98 5.32 9.92 38.59
C PRO A 98 5.19 11.09 39.57
N GLN A 99 4.13 11.07 40.40
CA GLN A 99 4.01 12.00 41.51
C GLN A 99 4.73 11.46 42.76
N THR A 100 5.78 12.17 43.14
CA THR A 100 6.30 12.24 44.49
C THR A 100 5.23 12.84 45.39
N ASN A 101 4.68 12.07 46.33
CA ASN A 101 3.91 12.63 47.43
C ASN A 101 4.46 12.14 48.77
N THR A 102 4.74 13.15 49.58
CA THR A 102 5.20 13.17 50.95
C THR A 102 4.26 12.39 51.87
N SER A 103 4.87 11.61 52.76
CA SER A 103 4.25 10.87 53.84
C SER A 103 3.82 11.82 54.96
N THR A 104 2.58 11.73 55.43
CA THR A 104 2.20 11.89 56.85
C THR A 104 0.79 11.32 57.03
N SER A 105 0.64 10.22 57.75
CA SER A 105 -0.36 10.04 58.82
C SER A 105 -0.30 8.62 59.40
N GLU A 106 -0.50 8.62 60.71
CA GLU A 106 -0.31 7.59 61.71
C GLU A 106 -1.18 6.32 61.58
N THR A 107 -0.57 5.21 61.98
CA THR A 107 -1.02 4.20 62.96
C THR A 107 -2.52 3.85 63.04
N THR A 108 -2.85 2.59 62.71
CA THR A 108 -3.61 1.68 63.61
C THR A 108 -3.40 0.22 63.18
N LYS A 109 -3.21 -0.63 64.19
CA LYS A 109 -2.83 -2.04 64.20
C LYS A 109 -4.08 -2.91 64.40
N VAL A 110 -4.32 -3.94 63.56
CA VAL A 110 -5.02 -5.19 63.93
C VAL A 110 -4.50 -6.34 63.03
N GLN A 111 -4.55 -7.56 63.58
CA GLN A 111 -3.74 -8.75 63.33
C GLN A 111 -4.60 -9.96 62.88
N GLU A 112 -4.02 -10.80 61.99
CA GLU A 112 -4.24 -12.26 61.73
C GLU A 112 -5.56 -12.81 61.12
N PRO A 113 -5.59 -14.06 60.57
CA PRO A 113 -4.55 -14.88 59.93
C PRO A 113 -4.96 -15.59 58.59
N ALA A 114 -3.93 -16.13 57.92
CA ALA A 114 -3.81 -17.25 56.95
C ALA A 114 -5.04 -17.94 56.30
N VAL A 115 -4.99 -18.04 54.95
CA VAL A 115 -5.25 -19.30 54.20
C VAL A 115 -4.32 -19.34 52.97
N ALA A 116 -3.57 -20.43 52.85
CA ALA A 116 -2.68 -20.73 51.72
C ALA A 116 -3.44 -21.41 50.58
N VAL A 117 -3.17 -21.04 49.31
CA VAL A 117 -3.15 -21.99 48.18
C VAL A 117 -2.17 -21.52 47.11
N ASN A 118 -1.30 -22.43 46.70
CA ASN A 118 -0.30 -22.34 45.64
C ASN A 118 -0.84 -21.81 44.29
N SER A 119 -0.07 -20.92 43.65
CA SER A 119 -0.02 -20.82 42.19
C SER A 119 1.43 -20.73 41.75
N SER A 120 1.87 -21.79 41.06
CA SER A 120 3.14 -21.89 40.37
C SER A 120 3.09 -20.98 39.13
N ALA A 121 3.83 -19.87 39.17
CA ALA A 121 4.11 -19.04 37.99
C ALA A 121 5.63 -18.97 37.77
N LEU A 122 6.04 -19.33 36.55
CA LEU A 122 7.40 -19.21 36.05
C LEU A 122 7.91 -17.76 36.21
N PRO A 123 9.23 -17.56 36.43
CA PRO A 123 9.79 -16.22 36.59
C PRO A 123 9.63 -15.41 35.30
N ALA A 124 9.09 -14.20 35.47
CA ALA A 124 9.01 -13.18 34.44
C ALA A 124 10.42 -12.84 33.92
N ALA A 125 10.61 -12.97 32.62
CA ALA A 125 11.79 -12.47 31.92
C ALA A 125 11.75 -10.94 31.89
N ASP A 126 12.85 -10.35 32.32
CA ASP A 126 13.18 -8.93 32.32
C ASP A 126 13.14 -8.35 30.89
N PRO A 127 12.34 -7.29 30.58
CA PRO A 127 12.22 -6.77 29.21
C PRO A 127 13.31 -5.76 28.82
N ALA A 128 14.48 -5.79 29.47
CA ALA A 128 15.55 -4.80 29.28
C ALA A 128 16.84 -5.34 28.63
N LYS A 129 16.78 -6.43 27.85
CA LYS A 129 17.92 -6.89 27.02
C LYS A 129 17.47 -7.41 25.66
N GLU A 130 17.01 -6.53 24.78
CA GLU A 130 16.97 -6.86 23.35
C GLU A 130 17.09 -5.60 22.50
N ASN A 131 18.34 -5.16 22.30
CA ASN A 131 18.79 -4.40 21.13
C ASN A 131 20.32 -4.27 21.16
N GLU A 132 21.01 -5.40 21.15
CA GLU A 132 22.34 -5.49 20.55
C GLU A 132 22.24 -6.50 19.42
N VAL A 133 22.08 -6.01 18.20
CA VAL A 133 22.32 -6.82 17.00
C VAL A 133 23.77 -7.28 17.10
N PRO A 134 24.07 -8.60 17.13
CA PRO A 134 25.45 -9.02 17.13
C PRO A 134 26.06 -8.58 15.80
N ALA A 135 27.09 -7.73 15.87
CA ALA A 135 28.01 -7.57 14.75
C ALA A 135 28.64 -8.95 14.52
N LYS A 136 28.02 -9.76 13.66
CA LYS A 136 28.56 -11.03 13.24
C LYS A 136 29.88 -10.73 12.52
N THR A 137 30.99 -10.93 13.22
CA THR A 137 32.34 -10.98 12.65
C THR A 137 32.29 -11.98 11.50
N LEU A 138 32.64 -11.54 10.30
CA LEU A 138 32.74 -12.43 9.14
C LEU A 138 33.70 -13.58 9.49
N ALA A 139 33.39 -14.79 9.02
CA ALA A 139 34.28 -15.91 9.19
C ALA A 139 35.64 -15.57 8.57
N GLU A 140 36.73 -15.96 9.21
CA GLU A 140 38.11 -15.62 8.84
C GLU A 140 38.46 -16.03 7.38
N SER A 141 37.75 -17.03 6.84
CA SER A 141 37.82 -17.47 5.44
C SER A 141 37.27 -16.45 4.44
N ASP A 142 36.24 -15.69 4.81
CA ASP A 142 35.57 -14.73 3.92
C ASP A 142 36.43 -13.47 3.73
N ILE A 143 37.24 -13.13 4.73
CA ILE A 143 38.13 -11.96 4.74
C ILE A 143 39.30 -12.15 3.76
N LYS A 144 39.80 -13.39 3.62
CA LYS A 144 40.99 -13.69 2.81
C LYS A 144 40.78 -13.48 1.31
N ASN A 145 39.55 -13.70 0.85
CA ASN A 145 39.14 -13.52 -0.55
C ASN A 145 38.30 -12.25 -0.77
N TYR A 146 38.10 -11.45 0.28
CA TYR A 146 37.36 -10.21 0.19
C TYR A 146 38.11 -9.22 -0.72
N LYS A 147 37.38 -8.69 -1.71
CA LYS A 147 37.86 -7.60 -2.54
C LYS A 147 37.40 -6.30 -1.93
N ILE A 148 38.35 -5.43 -1.65
CA ILE A 148 38.11 -4.12 -1.06
C ILE A 148 37.20 -3.33 -2.00
N ASP A 149 36.24 -2.62 -1.41
CA ASP A 149 35.24 -1.85 -2.13
C ASP A 149 35.12 -0.42 -1.58
N GLN A 150 34.43 0.43 -2.34
CA GLN A 150 34.18 1.81 -1.98
C GLN A 150 33.40 1.91 -0.65
N GLY A 151 33.83 2.83 0.22
CA GLY A 151 33.26 3.03 1.55
C GLY A 151 33.81 2.10 2.64
N ASP A 152 34.64 1.11 2.31
CA ASP A 152 35.32 0.29 3.32
C ASP A 152 36.26 1.14 4.18
N ILE A 153 36.36 0.80 5.47
CA ILE A 153 37.26 1.47 6.41
C ILE A 153 38.42 0.51 6.75
N LEU A 154 39.60 0.88 6.30
CA LEU A 154 40.84 0.12 6.45
C LEU A 154 41.68 0.71 7.58
N SER A 155 42.10 -0.12 8.54
CA SER A 155 43.11 0.21 9.53
C SER A 155 44.47 -0.26 9.03
N ILE A 156 45.26 0.67 8.50
CA ILE A 156 46.56 0.39 7.89
C ILE A 156 47.62 0.61 8.95
N ASN A 157 48.31 -0.46 9.34
CA ASN A 157 49.42 -0.40 10.29
C ASN A 157 50.74 -0.60 9.56
N VAL A 158 51.68 0.30 9.80
CA VAL A 158 53.01 0.30 9.17
C VAL A 158 54.08 0.18 10.25
N MET A 159 54.97 -0.81 10.11
CA MET A 159 56.12 -1.01 10.99
C MET A 159 57.44 -0.89 10.21
N PRO A 160 58.49 -0.27 10.80
CA PRO A 160 58.54 0.35 12.14
C PRO A 160 57.94 1.77 12.22
N ALA A 161 57.61 2.38 11.09
CA ALA A 161 57.10 3.75 10.99
C ALA A 161 55.61 3.86 11.39
N LYS A 162 55.32 3.79 12.69
CA LYS A 162 53.95 3.83 13.24
C LYS A 162 53.23 5.13 12.91
N GLU A 163 53.95 6.23 12.74
CA GLU A 163 53.44 7.54 12.32
C GLU A 163 52.78 7.53 10.94
N LEU A 164 53.06 6.53 10.11
CA LEU A 164 52.40 6.32 8.81
C LEU A 164 51.17 5.40 8.90
N SER A 165 50.86 4.89 10.10
CA SER A 165 49.67 4.07 10.32
C SER A 165 48.43 4.97 10.36
N VAL A 166 47.40 4.63 9.60
CA VAL A 166 46.22 5.47 9.41
C VAL A 166 44.97 4.62 9.21
N GLU A 167 43.84 5.14 9.68
CA GLU A 167 42.54 4.64 9.28
C GLU A 167 42.07 5.40 8.04
N SER A 168 41.95 4.71 6.91
CA SER A 168 41.52 5.32 5.64
C SER A 168 40.21 4.72 5.17
N VAL A 169 39.31 5.58 4.71
CA VAL A 169 38.10 5.19 3.98
C VAL A 169 38.44 5.06 2.50
N VAL A 170 37.93 4.02 1.83
CA VAL A 170 38.03 3.89 0.37
C VAL A 170 37.05 4.88 -0.27
N LYS A 171 37.59 5.84 -1.01
CA LYS A 171 36.81 6.92 -1.65
C LYS A 171 35.97 6.39 -2.83
N PRO A 172 34.99 7.18 -3.34
CA PRO A 172 34.18 6.81 -4.50
C PRO A 172 34.96 6.57 -5.81
N ASP A 173 36.19 7.06 -5.92
CA ASP A 173 37.10 6.74 -7.03
C ASP A 173 37.84 5.39 -6.83
N GLY A 174 37.55 4.69 -5.74
CA GLY A 174 38.14 3.43 -5.33
C GLY A 174 39.56 3.55 -4.79
N THR A 175 39.98 4.74 -4.35
CA THR A 175 41.33 4.99 -3.84
C THR A 175 41.36 5.27 -2.33
N ILE A 176 42.53 5.09 -1.74
CA ILE A 176 42.86 5.52 -0.38
C ILE A 176 43.97 6.57 -0.44
N THR A 177 44.07 7.41 0.59
CA THR A 177 45.11 8.44 0.68
C THR A 177 46.02 8.17 1.87
N MET A 178 47.32 8.20 1.64
CA MET A 178 48.35 7.99 2.65
C MET A 178 49.44 9.05 2.58
N GLN A 179 50.08 9.31 3.71
CA GLN A 179 51.23 10.20 3.77
C GLN A 179 52.43 9.59 3.01
N LEU A 180 53.27 10.44 2.41
CA LEU A 180 54.46 10.12 1.59
C LEU A 180 54.19 9.46 0.23
N ILE A 181 53.15 8.63 0.11
CA ILE A 181 52.84 7.88 -1.12
C ILE A 181 51.56 8.36 -1.82
N GLY A 182 50.81 9.28 -1.21
CA GLY A 182 49.65 9.92 -1.82
C GLY A 182 48.48 8.97 -2.04
N VAL A 183 47.93 8.98 -3.26
CA VAL A 183 46.71 8.25 -3.61
C VAL A 183 47.05 6.85 -4.15
N ILE A 184 46.43 5.81 -3.60
CA ILE A 184 46.64 4.41 -4.01
C ILE A 184 45.29 3.76 -4.32
N LYS A 185 45.21 3.06 -5.46
CA LYS A 185 44.03 2.26 -5.83
C LYS A 185 43.87 1.06 -4.87
N ALA A 186 42.71 1.00 -4.20
CA ALA A 186 42.35 -0.03 -3.23
C ALA A 186 41.20 -0.91 -3.72
N GLU A 187 40.19 -0.32 -4.37
CA GLU A 187 39.03 -1.05 -4.90
C GLU A 187 39.45 -2.18 -5.85
N GLY A 188 38.82 -3.35 -5.67
CA GLY A 188 39.03 -4.55 -6.47
C GLY A 188 40.25 -5.39 -6.08
N LYS A 189 41.14 -4.88 -5.22
CA LYS A 189 42.28 -5.63 -4.67
C LYS A 189 41.87 -6.46 -3.45
N THR A 190 42.58 -7.57 -3.22
CA THR A 190 42.52 -8.23 -1.91
C THR A 190 43.30 -7.43 -0.87
N VAL A 191 43.04 -7.70 0.40
CA VAL A 191 43.80 -7.10 1.52
C VAL A 191 45.30 -7.33 1.35
N ILE A 192 45.70 -8.55 0.96
CA ILE A 192 47.10 -8.95 0.76
C ILE A 192 47.73 -8.19 -0.43
N ASP A 193 46.99 -8.06 -1.54
CA ASP A 193 47.49 -7.33 -2.71
C ASP A 193 47.70 -5.84 -2.40
N LEU A 194 46.83 -5.27 -1.58
CA LEU A 194 46.95 -3.88 -1.14
C LEU A 194 48.12 -3.69 -0.17
N GLU A 195 48.30 -4.58 0.81
CA GLU A 195 49.47 -4.60 1.71
C GLU A 195 50.78 -4.58 0.93
N ASN A 196 50.92 -5.48 -0.05
CA ASN A 196 52.09 -5.57 -0.91
C ASN A 196 52.30 -4.31 -1.76
N SER A 197 51.20 -3.71 -2.25
CA SER A 197 51.25 -2.47 -3.02
C SER A 197 51.78 -1.30 -2.17
N ILE A 198 51.27 -1.15 -0.94
CA ILE A 198 51.66 -0.08 -0.02
C ILE A 198 53.09 -0.29 0.47
N SER A 199 53.47 -1.52 0.84
CA SER A 199 54.84 -1.84 1.28
C SER A 199 55.87 -1.48 0.21
N ARG A 200 55.59 -1.81 -1.07
CA ARG A 200 56.45 -1.44 -2.19
C ARG A 200 56.51 0.07 -2.43
N ALA A 201 55.40 0.79 -2.29
CA ALA A 201 55.39 2.24 -2.44
C ALA A 201 56.16 2.94 -1.32
N LEU A 202 56.12 2.40 -0.09
CA LEU A 202 56.80 2.94 1.07
C LEU A 202 58.29 2.60 1.15
N SER A 203 58.79 1.62 0.40
CA SER A 203 60.20 1.19 0.50
C SER A 203 61.22 2.25 0.10
N VAL A 204 60.77 3.31 -0.60
CA VAL A 204 61.59 4.48 -0.94
C VAL A 204 61.82 5.40 0.27
N TYR A 205 60.90 5.36 1.25
CA TYR A 205 60.90 6.27 2.40
C TYR A 205 61.17 5.56 3.74
N VAL A 206 60.86 4.27 3.84
CA VAL A 206 60.99 3.46 5.05
C VAL A 206 61.82 2.22 4.72
N ALA A 207 62.82 1.92 5.55
CA ALA A 207 63.61 0.69 5.40
C ALA A 207 62.79 -0.53 5.82
N SER A 208 62.58 -1.48 4.88
CA SER A 208 61.84 -2.73 5.11
C SER A 208 60.44 -2.56 5.75
N PRO A 209 59.53 -1.80 5.11
CA PRO A 209 58.22 -1.52 5.69
C PRO A 209 57.35 -2.78 5.71
N LYS A 210 56.93 -3.21 6.90
CA LYS A 210 55.92 -4.26 7.06
C LYS A 210 54.56 -3.60 7.24
N VAL A 211 53.65 -3.89 6.32
CA VAL A 211 52.29 -3.32 6.31
C VAL A 211 51.31 -4.43 6.65
N SER A 212 50.40 -4.16 7.58
CA SER A 212 49.27 -5.03 7.90
C SER A 212 47.99 -4.21 7.87
N ILE A 213 46.97 -4.68 7.15
CA ILE A 213 45.69 -4.00 7.00
C ILE A 213 44.61 -4.79 7.75
N GLY A 214 44.01 -4.16 8.76
CA GLY A 214 42.81 -4.64 9.42
C GLY A 214 41.55 -4.03 8.81
N MET A 215 40.50 -4.84 8.62
CA MET A 215 39.18 -4.32 8.23
C MET A 215 38.42 -3.86 9.47
N LYS A 216 38.12 -2.56 9.59
CA LYS A 216 37.39 -2.01 10.75
C LYS A 216 35.88 -2.01 10.53
N TYR A 217 35.43 -1.61 9.34
CA TYR A 217 34.04 -1.70 8.90
C TYR A 217 33.99 -2.04 7.41
N PHE A 218 33.19 -3.04 7.07
CA PHE A 218 32.78 -3.30 5.69
C PHE A 218 31.68 -2.31 5.36
N ASN A 219 31.77 -1.62 4.22
CA ASN A 219 30.58 -1.00 3.65
C ASN A 219 29.64 -2.15 3.28
N LYS A 220 28.70 -2.47 4.17
CA LYS A 220 27.78 -3.57 3.96
C LYS A 220 26.85 -3.17 2.83
N ARG A 221 27.26 -3.48 1.61
CA ARG A 221 26.39 -3.53 0.45
C ARG A 221 25.11 -4.22 0.88
N GLN A 222 24.00 -3.51 0.78
CA GLN A 222 22.72 -3.97 1.28
C GLN A 222 21.65 -3.78 0.22
N ILE A 223 20.66 -4.66 0.25
CA ILE A 223 19.45 -4.56 -0.53
C ILE A 223 18.30 -4.38 0.44
N PHE A 224 17.32 -3.58 0.06
CA PHE A 224 16.11 -3.37 0.85
C PHE A 224 14.95 -4.12 0.22
N ILE A 225 14.12 -4.76 1.05
CA ILE A 225 12.84 -5.33 0.62
C ILE A 225 11.73 -4.83 1.52
N LEU A 226 10.63 -4.39 0.91
CA LEU A 226 9.48 -3.81 1.59
C LEU A 226 8.16 -4.22 0.92
N GLY A 227 7.05 -4.00 1.62
CA GLY A 227 5.71 -4.31 1.15
C GLY A 227 5.22 -5.67 1.65
N GLU A 228 4.52 -6.41 0.79
CA GLU A 228 3.85 -7.68 1.10
C GLU A 228 4.81 -8.88 1.20
N ILE A 229 5.71 -8.81 2.18
CA ILE A 229 6.73 -9.82 2.48
C ILE A 229 6.70 -10.13 3.99
N ARG A 230 7.08 -11.35 4.39
CA ARG A 230 7.03 -11.77 5.80
C ARG A 230 8.04 -11.04 6.70
N LYS A 231 9.25 -10.80 6.22
CA LYS A 231 10.31 -10.09 6.96
C LYS A 231 10.86 -8.92 6.13
N PRO A 232 10.18 -7.76 6.12
CA PRO A 232 10.71 -6.57 5.46
C PRO A 232 11.97 -6.07 6.18
N GLY A 233 12.87 -5.42 5.45
CA GLY A 233 14.10 -4.87 6.01
C GLY A 233 15.27 -4.84 5.04
N SER A 234 16.46 -4.58 5.57
CA SER A 234 17.71 -4.66 4.82
C SER A 234 18.36 -6.03 4.93
N TYR A 235 18.94 -6.49 3.82
CA TYR A 235 19.61 -7.77 3.70
C TYR A 235 21.01 -7.54 3.13
N PRO A 236 22.03 -8.29 3.60
CA PRO A 236 23.37 -8.18 3.05
C PRO A 236 23.38 -8.63 1.60
N PHE A 237 23.92 -7.78 0.73
CA PHE A 237 24.14 -8.10 -0.68
C PHE A 237 25.23 -9.16 -0.82
N LYS A 238 25.04 -10.06 -1.81
CA LYS A 238 26.05 -11.03 -2.23
C LYS A 238 26.18 -10.95 -3.75
N GLU A 239 27.34 -11.33 -4.27
CA GLU A 239 27.53 -11.45 -5.71
C GLU A 239 26.55 -12.49 -6.29
N ASN A 240 25.98 -12.20 -7.46
CA ASN A 240 24.95 -13.00 -8.13
C ASN A 240 23.65 -13.21 -7.33
N PHE A 241 23.37 -12.38 -6.33
CA PHE A 241 22.16 -12.49 -5.52
C PHE A 241 20.92 -12.09 -6.33
N ARG A 242 19.92 -12.98 -6.39
CA ARG A 242 18.73 -12.77 -7.21
C ARG A 242 17.51 -12.38 -6.39
N LEU A 243 16.46 -11.91 -7.06
CA LEU A 243 15.20 -11.56 -6.43
C LEU A 243 14.59 -12.75 -5.69
N PHE A 244 14.64 -13.96 -6.26
CA PHE A 244 14.14 -15.15 -5.58
C PHE A 244 14.89 -15.47 -4.28
N ASP A 245 16.22 -15.31 -4.27
CA ASP A 245 17.05 -15.52 -3.07
C ASP A 245 16.68 -14.53 -1.96
N LEU A 246 16.48 -13.26 -2.31
CA LEU A 246 16.06 -12.22 -1.37
C LEU A 246 14.68 -12.52 -0.78
N ILE A 247 13.70 -12.89 -1.62
CA ILE A 247 12.35 -13.24 -1.16
C ILE A 247 12.40 -14.44 -0.21
N THR A 248 13.22 -15.45 -0.53
CA THR A 248 13.41 -16.63 0.32
C THR A 248 14.07 -16.27 1.65
N ALA A 249 15.13 -15.45 1.62
CA ALA A 249 15.80 -14.94 2.82
C ALA A 249 14.86 -14.12 3.70
N ALA A 250 13.93 -13.38 3.08
CA ALA A 250 12.87 -12.63 3.76
C ALA A 250 11.69 -13.49 4.25
N GLY A 251 11.82 -14.82 4.17
CA GLY A 251 10.85 -15.78 4.69
C GLY A 251 9.67 -16.05 3.76
N GLY A 252 9.69 -15.53 2.53
CA GLY A 252 8.64 -15.68 1.53
C GLY A 252 7.60 -14.55 1.53
N LEU A 253 6.81 -14.52 0.45
CA LEU A 253 5.71 -13.57 0.25
C LEU A 253 4.55 -13.80 1.22
N THR A 254 3.76 -12.75 1.49
CA THR A 254 2.46 -12.89 2.18
C THR A 254 1.41 -13.48 1.23
N THR A 255 0.25 -13.88 1.76
CA THR A 255 -0.88 -14.40 0.96
C THR A 255 -1.53 -13.35 0.08
N THR A 256 -1.32 -12.07 0.42
CA THR A 256 -1.83 -10.87 -0.26
C THR A 256 -0.82 -10.24 -1.21
N ALA A 257 0.35 -10.86 -1.41
CA ALA A 257 1.41 -10.30 -2.25
C ALA A 257 1.11 -10.39 -3.75
N GLY A 258 1.30 -9.27 -4.44
CA GLY A 258 1.22 -9.18 -5.90
C GLY A 258 2.47 -9.73 -6.56
N LYS A 259 2.34 -10.85 -7.28
CA LYS A 259 3.46 -11.55 -7.93
C LYS A 259 3.78 -11.03 -9.34
N LYS A 260 2.83 -10.36 -9.99
CA LYS A 260 2.93 -9.94 -11.40
C LYS A 260 3.74 -8.66 -11.63
N ASN A 261 3.83 -7.80 -10.62
CA ASN A 261 4.37 -6.44 -10.78
C ASN A 261 5.26 -6.04 -9.60
N ILE A 262 6.19 -6.92 -9.24
CA ILE A 262 7.21 -6.60 -8.23
C ILE A 262 8.10 -5.51 -8.83
N LYS A 263 8.36 -4.45 -8.07
CA LYS A 263 9.20 -3.35 -8.54
C LYS A 263 10.56 -3.42 -7.88
N VAL A 264 11.60 -3.27 -8.68
CA VAL A 264 12.97 -3.10 -8.20
C VAL A 264 13.42 -1.72 -8.61
N HIS A 265 13.67 -0.87 -7.61
CA HIS A 265 14.20 0.46 -7.80
C HIS A 265 15.72 0.42 -7.65
N ARG A 266 16.41 0.87 -8.70
CA ARG A 266 17.87 0.79 -8.82
C ARG A 266 18.47 2.15 -9.09
N GLY A 267 19.56 2.46 -8.38
CA GLY A 267 20.31 3.72 -8.52
C GLY A 267 19.84 4.85 -7.61
N GLU A 268 20.50 5.98 -7.74
CA GLU A 268 20.36 7.15 -6.88
C GLU A 268 19.07 7.95 -7.14
N SER A 269 18.64 8.75 -6.16
CA SER A 269 17.32 9.38 -6.14
C SER A 269 16.97 10.25 -7.37
N LEU A 270 17.96 10.76 -8.10
CA LEU A 270 17.75 11.60 -9.30
C LEU A 270 17.68 10.78 -10.62
N GLU A 271 18.20 9.55 -10.63
CA GLU A 271 18.24 8.68 -11.83
C GLU A 271 17.64 7.28 -11.56
N ARG A 272 16.81 7.17 -10.52
CA ARG A 272 16.31 5.88 -10.03
C ARG A 272 15.46 5.18 -11.09
N LYS A 273 16.00 4.12 -11.67
CA LYS A 273 15.30 3.26 -12.64
C LYS A 273 14.39 2.30 -11.89
N THR A 274 13.17 2.13 -12.38
CA THR A 274 12.24 1.11 -11.87
C THR A 274 12.16 -0.04 -12.87
N ILE A 275 12.44 -1.25 -12.40
CA ILE A 275 12.38 -2.49 -13.16
C ILE A 275 11.19 -3.28 -12.65
N ALA A 276 10.23 -3.59 -13.51
CA ALA A 276 9.10 -4.45 -13.16
C ALA A 276 9.47 -5.91 -13.40
N VAL A 277 9.17 -6.78 -12.44
CA VAL A 277 9.44 -8.22 -12.49
C VAL A 277 8.14 -8.99 -12.27
N ASN A 278 7.86 -9.93 -13.17
CA ASN A 278 6.74 -10.85 -13.07
C ASN A 278 7.21 -12.18 -12.48
N LEU A 279 7.16 -12.29 -11.16
CA LEU A 279 7.56 -13.50 -10.46
C LEU A 279 6.60 -14.67 -10.70
N GLU A 280 5.31 -14.40 -10.95
CA GLU A 280 4.34 -15.46 -11.24
C GLU A 280 4.72 -16.24 -12.51
N GLU A 281 5.14 -15.53 -13.56
CA GLU A 281 5.59 -16.16 -14.80
C GLU A 281 6.86 -17.00 -14.58
N ILE A 282 7.82 -16.49 -13.80
CA ILE A 282 9.05 -17.22 -13.46
C ILE A 282 8.71 -18.52 -12.73
N MET A 283 7.81 -18.44 -11.74
CA MET A 283 7.38 -19.62 -10.97
C MET A 283 6.57 -20.61 -11.81
N ALA A 284 5.70 -20.13 -12.71
CA ALA A 284 4.85 -20.98 -13.53
C ALA A 284 5.63 -21.72 -14.62
N THR A 285 6.64 -21.06 -15.20
CA THR A 285 7.45 -21.62 -16.29
C THR A 285 8.69 -22.37 -15.80
N GLY A 286 9.17 -22.07 -14.59
CA GLY A 286 10.44 -22.57 -14.06
C GLY A 286 11.68 -21.95 -14.73
N ASP A 287 11.49 -20.91 -15.55
CA ASP A 287 12.58 -20.23 -16.24
C ASP A 287 13.24 -19.17 -15.34
N PHE A 288 14.22 -19.61 -14.54
CA PHE A 288 15.01 -18.73 -13.67
C PHE A 288 15.96 -17.81 -14.42
N SER A 289 16.11 -17.92 -15.75
CA SER A 289 16.90 -16.93 -16.51
C SER A 289 16.28 -15.53 -16.45
N LYS A 290 14.95 -15.47 -16.26
CA LYS A 290 14.17 -14.23 -16.06
C LYS A 290 14.24 -13.69 -14.63
N ASP A 291 14.82 -14.41 -13.68
CA ASP A 291 14.98 -13.96 -12.30
C ASP A 291 16.04 -12.85 -12.23
N LEU A 292 15.62 -11.67 -11.79
CA LEU A 292 16.44 -10.48 -11.83
C LEU A 292 17.62 -10.60 -10.85
N VAL A 293 18.83 -10.43 -11.37
CA VAL A 293 20.03 -10.26 -10.55
C VAL A 293 19.99 -8.87 -9.92
N LEU A 294 20.01 -8.85 -8.59
CA LEU A 294 19.97 -7.64 -7.80
C LEU A 294 21.35 -6.98 -7.73
N GLN A 295 21.35 -5.70 -7.39
CA GLN A 295 22.56 -4.90 -7.18
C GLN A 295 22.54 -4.29 -5.78
N SER A 296 23.72 -3.94 -5.28
CA SER A 296 23.83 -3.20 -4.03
C SER A 296 23.03 -1.90 -4.12
N GLY A 297 22.25 -1.60 -3.08
CA GLY A 297 21.39 -0.42 -3.00
C GLY A 297 20.02 -0.58 -3.66
N ASP A 298 19.73 -1.73 -4.30
CA ASP A 298 18.39 -1.98 -4.84
C ASP A 298 17.33 -1.93 -3.73
N ILE A 299 16.15 -1.39 -4.08
CA ILE A 299 14.96 -1.40 -3.23
C ILE A 299 13.89 -2.21 -3.94
N VAL A 300 13.53 -3.34 -3.35
CA VAL A 300 12.50 -4.25 -3.84
C VAL A 300 11.18 -3.95 -3.14
N GLU A 301 10.20 -3.44 -3.90
CA GLU A 301 8.83 -3.20 -3.46
C GLU A 301 7.93 -4.34 -3.93
N ILE A 302 7.36 -5.06 -2.96
CA ILE A 302 6.34 -6.08 -3.21
C ILE A 302 4.96 -5.43 -3.04
N PRO A 303 4.18 -5.23 -4.12
CA PRO A 303 2.88 -4.60 -4.01
C PRO A 303 1.85 -5.55 -3.37
N LYS A 304 0.76 -4.98 -2.85
CA LYS A 304 -0.44 -5.74 -2.48
C LYS A 304 -1.25 -6.13 -3.71
N GLU A 305 -1.56 -7.42 -3.83
CA GLU A 305 -2.52 -7.92 -4.80
C GLU A 305 -3.94 -7.54 -4.35
N THR A 306 -4.60 -6.70 -5.14
CA THR A 306 -6.00 -6.35 -4.91
C THR A 306 -6.90 -7.28 -5.73
N LYS A 307 -7.36 -8.34 -5.08
CA LYS A 307 -8.38 -9.23 -5.66
C LYS A 307 -9.74 -8.56 -5.58
N LYS A 308 -10.59 -8.76 -6.58
CA LYS A 308 -11.89 -8.09 -6.68
C LYS A 308 -13.00 -9.05 -7.11
N VAL A 309 -14.23 -8.75 -6.69
CA VAL A 309 -15.47 -9.32 -7.20
C VAL A 309 -16.26 -8.21 -7.88
N SER A 310 -16.96 -8.51 -8.97
CA SER A 310 -17.82 -7.54 -9.64
C SER A 310 -19.29 -7.81 -9.35
N VAL A 311 -20.04 -6.78 -8.97
CA VAL A 311 -21.50 -6.84 -8.80
C VAL A 311 -22.15 -5.97 -9.88
N ILE A 312 -23.04 -6.55 -10.66
CA ILE A 312 -23.72 -5.90 -11.78
C ILE A 312 -25.22 -6.22 -11.78
N GLY A 313 -25.99 -5.41 -12.50
CA GLY A 313 -27.43 -5.57 -12.62
C GLY A 313 -28.21 -4.66 -11.68
N ASP A 314 -29.31 -5.15 -11.14
CA ASP A 314 -30.32 -4.35 -10.43
C ASP A 314 -30.04 -4.21 -8.93
N VAL A 315 -28.92 -3.57 -8.62
CA VAL A 315 -28.49 -3.20 -7.26
C VAL A 315 -28.34 -1.68 -7.16
N ARG A 316 -28.28 -1.15 -5.93
CA ARG A 316 -28.17 0.31 -5.71
C ARG A 316 -26.84 0.88 -6.19
N SER A 317 -25.77 0.12 -6.05
CA SER A 317 -24.42 0.54 -6.43
C SER A 317 -23.71 -0.62 -7.13
N PRO A 318 -23.84 -0.76 -8.47
CA PRO A 318 -23.06 -1.73 -9.21
C PRO A 318 -21.59 -1.29 -9.27
N GLY A 319 -20.65 -2.23 -9.29
CA GLY A 319 -19.22 -1.94 -9.30
C GLY A 319 -18.34 -3.11 -8.91
N SER A 320 -17.04 -2.85 -8.76
CA SER A 320 -16.08 -3.83 -8.26
C SER A 320 -15.77 -3.60 -6.79
N TYR A 321 -15.75 -4.69 -6.03
CA TYR A 321 -15.56 -4.73 -4.59
C TYR A 321 -14.31 -5.54 -4.26
N GLU A 322 -13.57 -5.14 -3.22
CA GLU A 322 -12.39 -5.89 -2.77
C GLU A 322 -12.81 -7.29 -2.30
N TRP A 323 -12.10 -8.30 -2.79
CA TRP A 323 -12.27 -9.67 -2.37
C TRP A 323 -11.44 -9.95 -1.12
N ARG A 324 -12.04 -10.66 -0.17
CA ARG A 324 -11.41 -11.22 1.02
C ARG A 324 -11.82 -12.68 1.14
N GLU A 325 -11.06 -13.48 1.89
CA GLU A 325 -11.32 -14.91 2.01
C GLU A 325 -12.77 -15.18 2.48
N ASP A 326 -13.28 -14.46 3.48
CA ASP A 326 -14.64 -14.64 4.00
C ASP A 326 -15.65 -13.68 3.37
N LEU A 327 -15.63 -13.57 2.04
CA LEU A 327 -16.62 -12.79 1.29
C LEU A 327 -17.72 -13.71 0.75
N PHE A 328 -18.95 -13.49 1.20
CA PHE A 328 -20.13 -14.20 0.73
C PHE A 328 -20.98 -13.34 -0.22
N ILE A 329 -21.97 -13.95 -0.88
CA ILE A 329 -22.87 -13.22 -1.80
C ILE A 329 -23.64 -12.16 -1.04
N LEU A 330 -24.19 -12.50 0.14
CA LEU A 330 -24.95 -11.54 0.92
C LEU A 330 -24.10 -10.33 1.31
N ASP A 331 -22.84 -10.55 1.68
CA ASP A 331 -21.90 -9.48 2.01
C ASP A 331 -21.69 -8.52 0.84
N VAL A 332 -21.36 -9.05 -0.34
CA VAL A 332 -21.03 -8.20 -1.50
C VAL A 332 -22.25 -7.47 -2.03
N VAL A 333 -23.43 -8.10 -1.98
CA VAL A 333 -24.69 -7.44 -2.35
C VAL A 333 -25.05 -6.34 -1.34
N SER A 334 -24.74 -6.55 -0.05
CA SER A 334 -24.91 -5.52 0.98
C SER A 334 -23.95 -4.34 0.77
N LEU A 335 -22.69 -4.62 0.42
CA LEU A 335 -21.70 -3.60 0.03
C LEU A 335 -22.14 -2.84 -1.24
N ALA A 336 -22.87 -3.50 -2.15
CA ALA A 336 -23.51 -2.89 -3.30
C ALA A 336 -24.78 -2.08 -2.97
N GLY A 337 -25.06 -1.85 -1.68
CA GLY A 337 -26.22 -1.10 -1.19
C GLY A 337 -27.53 -1.90 -1.20
N GLY A 338 -27.47 -3.21 -1.44
CA GLY A 338 -28.62 -4.09 -1.55
C GLY A 338 -29.25 -4.10 -2.95
N PRO A 339 -30.13 -5.08 -3.22
CA PRO A 339 -30.91 -5.14 -4.45
C PRO A 339 -31.96 -4.02 -4.51
N ASN A 340 -32.30 -3.56 -5.71
CA ASN A 340 -33.43 -2.66 -5.91
C ASN A 340 -34.78 -3.41 -5.77
N ASP A 341 -35.89 -2.70 -5.58
CA ASP A 341 -37.22 -3.33 -5.43
C ASP A 341 -37.67 -4.09 -6.71
N THR A 342 -37.13 -3.67 -7.86
CA THR A 342 -37.32 -4.29 -9.17
C THR A 342 -36.46 -5.53 -9.39
N ALA A 343 -35.56 -5.87 -8.46
CA ALA A 343 -34.62 -6.97 -8.64
C ALA A 343 -35.30 -8.33 -8.50
N LYS A 344 -34.92 -9.27 -9.36
CA LYS A 344 -35.33 -10.68 -9.29
C LYS A 344 -34.34 -11.45 -8.42
N MET A 345 -34.56 -11.37 -7.10
CA MET A 345 -33.66 -11.93 -6.07
C MET A 345 -33.58 -13.46 -6.06
N ASN A 346 -34.58 -14.16 -6.61
CA ASN A 346 -34.62 -15.62 -6.65
C ASN A 346 -33.85 -16.26 -7.83
N SER A 347 -33.15 -15.45 -8.63
CA SER A 347 -32.47 -15.88 -9.86
C SER A 347 -31.15 -15.11 -10.01
N VAL A 348 -30.48 -14.81 -8.89
CA VAL A 348 -29.17 -14.16 -8.90
C VAL A 348 -28.16 -15.14 -9.48
N LYS A 349 -27.31 -14.66 -10.39
CA LYS A 349 -26.32 -15.51 -11.07
C LYS A 349 -24.93 -15.12 -10.64
N VAL A 350 -24.13 -16.11 -10.23
CA VAL A 350 -22.69 -15.94 -10.04
C VAL A 350 -21.98 -16.62 -11.19
N PHE A 351 -21.18 -15.85 -11.90
CA PHE A 351 -20.32 -16.35 -12.93
C PHE A 351 -18.88 -16.49 -12.40
N ARG A 352 -18.31 -17.68 -12.56
CA ARG A 352 -16.97 -18.04 -12.10
C ARG A 352 -16.14 -18.62 -13.22
N GLY A 353 -14.86 -18.24 -13.29
CA GLY A 353 -13.92 -18.70 -14.31
C GLY A 353 -13.87 -17.81 -15.56
N THR A 354 -13.12 -18.27 -16.56
CA THR A 354 -12.84 -17.53 -17.80
C THR A 354 -13.93 -17.75 -18.84
N GLU A 355 -13.91 -16.99 -19.95
CA GLU A 355 -14.92 -17.13 -21.01
C GLU A 355 -15.01 -18.56 -21.60
N SER A 356 -13.90 -19.29 -21.64
CA SER A 356 -13.84 -20.66 -22.19
C SER A 356 -14.37 -21.74 -21.22
N ALA A 357 -14.43 -21.46 -19.92
CA ALA A 357 -14.83 -22.42 -18.88
C ALA A 357 -15.66 -21.75 -17.78
N ARG A 358 -16.67 -20.97 -18.18
CA ARG A 358 -17.48 -20.16 -17.27
C ARG A 358 -18.55 -21.01 -16.58
N GLN A 359 -18.40 -21.22 -15.29
CA GLN A 359 -19.42 -21.85 -14.45
C GLN A 359 -20.45 -20.80 -14.06
N THR A 360 -21.73 -21.16 -14.14
CA THR A 360 -22.84 -20.30 -13.69
C THR A 360 -23.53 -20.98 -12.51
N PHE A 361 -23.58 -20.28 -11.39
CA PHE A 361 -24.33 -20.69 -10.21
C PHE A 361 -25.57 -19.82 -10.09
N GLU A 362 -26.74 -20.44 -10.00
CA GLU A 362 -27.98 -19.74 -9.72
C GLU A 362 -28.26 -19.79 -8.22
N ILE A 363 -28.50 -18.62 -7.64
CA ILE A 363 -28.61 -18.41 -6.19
C ILE A 363 -29.95 -17.72 -5.93
N ASP A 364 -30.68 -18.26 -4.96
CA ASP A 364 -31.87 -17.61 -4.41
C ASP A 364 -31.46 -16.71 -3.25
N LEU A 365 -31.14 -15.46 -3.57
CA LEU A 365 -30.75 -14.44 -2.59
C LEU A 365 -31.88 -14.16 -1.60
N LYS A 366 -33.15 -14.32 -2.01
CA LYS A 366 -34.28 -14.07 -1.12
C LYS A 366 -34.28 -15.06 0.04
N ARG A 367 -34.08 -16.35 -0.23
CA ARG A 367 -34.00 -17.39 0.81
C ARG A 367 -32.85 -17.14 1.79
N ILE A 368 -31.69 -16.69 1.29
CA ILE A 368 -30.54 -16.33 2.12
C ILE A 368 -30.91 -15.15 3.05
N MET A 369 -31.56 -14.11 2.51
CA MET A 369 -32.03 -12.96 3.29
C MET A 369 -33.11 -13.33 4.31
N ASP A 370 -33.94 -14.34 4.00
CA ASP A 370 -34.98 -14.87 4.88
C ASP A 370 -34.43 -15.78 6.00
N GLY A 371 -33.10 -15.98 6.05
CA GLY A 371 -32.40 -16.67 7.15
C GLY A 371 -31.79 -18.02 6.80
N GLU A 372 -31.89 -18.48 5.54
CA GLU A 372 -31.26 -19.72 5.08
C GLU A 372 -29.76 -19.51 4.76
N THR A 373 -28.96 -19.20 5.77
CA THR A 373 -27.53 -18.86 5.63
C THR A 373 -26.69 -19.99 5.04
N GLN A 374 -27.13 -21.24 5.13
CA GLN A 374 -26.48 -22.39 4.50
C GLN A 374 -26.43 -22.33 2.97
N LEU A 375 -27.28 -21.50 2.36
CA LEU A 375 -27.29 -21.26 0.91
C LEU A 375 -26.35 -20.13 0.50
N ASP A 376 -25.77 -19.40 1.47
CA ASP A 376 -24.89 -18.29 1.19
C ASP A 376 -23.55 -18.80 0.64
N MET A 377 -23.33 -18.55 -0.64
CA MET A 377 -22.17 -19.05 -1.35
C MET A 377 -20.97 -18.13 -1.08
N ARG A 378 -19.84 -18.76 -0.75
CA ARG A 378 -18.54 -18.08 -0.68
C ARG A 378 -18.08 -17.70 -2.09
N LEU A 379 -17.69 -16.43 -2.26
CA LEU A 379 -17.21 -15.89 -3.51
C LEU A 379 -15.71 -16.07 -3.67
N GLN A 380 -15.27 -16.17 -4.93
CA GLN A 380 -13.88 -16.27 -5.32
C GLN A 380 -13.43 -14.97 -6.01
N SER A 381 -12.12 -14.75 -6.02
CA SER A 381 -11.53 -13.65 -6.77
C SER A 381 -11.96 -13.73 -8.25
N ALA A 382 -12.30 -12.57 -8.82
CA ALA A 382 -12.81 -12.39 -10.18
C ALA A 382 -14.22 -12.94 -10.47
N ASP A 383 -14.97 -13.39 -9.46
CA ASP A 383 -16.38 -13.73 -9.64
C ASP A 383 -17.20 -12.50 -10.09
N ILE A 384 -18.25 -12.75 -10.89
CA ILE A 384 -19.23 -11.74 -11.30
C ILE A 384 -20.60 -12.12 -10.78
N VAL A 385 -21.14 -11.31 -9.86
CA VAL A 385 -22.50 -11.45 -9.32
C VAL A 385 -23.43 -10.57 -10.14
N TYR A 386 -24.38 -11.21 -10.83
CA TYR A 386 -25.39 -10.55 -11.65
C TYR A 386 -26.78 -10.68 -11.02
N ILE A 387 -27.40 -9.53 -10.77
CA ILE A 387 -28.75 -9.43 -10.20
C ILE A 387 -29.70 -9.03 -11.34
N PRO A 388 -30.55 -9.93 -11.85
CA PRO A 388 -31.49 -9.59 -12.92
C PRO A 388 -32.63 -8.69 -12.44
N LYS A 389 -33.27 -7.98 -13.37
CA LYS A 389 -34.55 -7.28 -13.14
C LYS A 389 -35.73 -8.24 -13.26
N LYS A 390 -36.80 -8.00 -12.51
CA LYS A 390 -38.10 -8.66 -12.72
C LYS A 390 -38.61 -8.29 -14.13
N PRO A 391 -39.13 -9.26 -14.91
CA PRO A 391 -39.75 -8.95 -16.19
C PRO A 391 -40.96 -8.04 -15.95
N LEU A 392 -41.05 -6.92 -16.69
CA LEU A 392 -42.06 -5.87 -16.48
C LEU A 392 -43.51 -6.30 -16.81
N ALA A 393 -43.73 -7.47 -17.39
CA ALA A 393 -45.08 -8.00 -17.62
C ALA A 393 -45.09 -9.51 -17.39
N SER A 394 -45.96 -9.97 -16.48
CA SER A 394 -46.39 -11.36 -16.51
C SER A 394 -47.37 -11.54 -17.66
N ASN A 395 -47.32 -12.69 -18.31
CA ASN A 395 -48.26 -13.06 -19.38
C ASN A 395 -49.71 -12.99 -18.88
N GLN A 396 -49.92 -13.20 -17.57
CA GLN A 396 -51.21 -13.05 -16.90
C GLN A 396 -51.74 -11.62 -16.85
N TRP A 397 -50.90 -10.61 -16.57
CA TRP A 397 -51.34 -9.19 -16.55
C TRP A 397 -51.81 -8.73 -17.93
N PHE A 398 -51.09 -9.12 -18.99
CA PHE A 398 -51.45 -8.77 -20.37
C PHE A 398 -52.77 -9.43 -20.77
N VAL A 399 -52.96 -10.70 -20.38
CA VAL A 399 -54.18 -11.47 -20.65
C VAL A 399 -55.36 -10.94 -19.83
N SER A 400 -55.18 -10.60 -18.55
CA SER A 400 -56.28 -10.19 -17.68
C SER A 400 -56.71 -8.73 -17.88
N ASN A 401 -55.79 -7.84 -18.26
CA ASN A 401 -56.07 -6.41 -18.29
C ASN A 401 -56.15 -5.81 -19.71
N LEU A 402 -55.52 -6.41 -20.72
CA LEU A 402 -55.47 -5.83 -22.07
C LEU A 402 -56.38 -6.55 -23.09
N LEU A 403 -56.51 -7.89 -23.02
CA LEU A 403 -57.38 -8.66 -23.93
C LEU A 403 -58.87 -8.27 -23.89
N PRO A 404 -59.49 -8.01 -22.72
CA PRO A 404 -60.90 -7.61 -22.68
C PRO A 404 -61.17 -6.33 -23.49
N TRP A 405 -60.23 -5.39 -23.47
CA TRP A 405 -60.33 -4.14 -24.22
C TRP A 405 -60.15 -4.33 -25.73
N LEU A 406 -59.26 -5.25 -26.13
CA LEU A 406 -59.09 -5.62 -27.55
C LEU A 406 -60.34 -6.28 -28.14
N SER A 407 -61.06 -7.10 -27.37
CA SER A 407 -62.35 -7.66 -27.83
C SER A 407 -63.42 -6.60 -28.03
N LEU A 408 -63.46 -5.55 -27.20
CA LEU A 408 -64.38 -4.43 -27.35
C LEU A 408 -64.08 -3.61 -28.61
N VAL A 409 -62.80 -3.37 -28.92
CA VAL A 409 -62.40 -2.69 -30.16
C VAL A 409 -62.79 -3.50 -31.40
N SER A 410 -62.70 -4.83 -31.34
CA SER A 410 -63.18 -5.70 -32.43
C SER A 410 -64.70 -5.65 -32.60
N MET A 411 -65.47 -5.54 -31.51
CA MET A 411 -66.93 -5.45 -31.52
C MET A 411 -67.42 -4.13 -32.11
N VAL A 412 -66.74 -3.02 -31.80
CA VAL A 412 -67.03 -1.70 -32.41
C VAL A 412 -66.76 -1.73 -33.92
N PHE A 413 -65.72 -2.43 -34.38
CA PHE A 413 -65.44 -2.61 -35.81
C PHE A 413 -66.53 -3.40 -36.54
N VAL A 414 -67.13 -4.41 -35.89
CA VAL A 414 -68.26 -5.20 -36.42
C VAL A 414 -69.55 -4.36 -36.49
N ILE A 415 -69.81 -3.51 -35.50
CA ILE A 415 -70.99 -2.63 -35.49
C ILE A 415 -70.88 -1.54 -36.57
N ILE A 416 -69.69 -0.96 -36.75
CA ILE A 416 -69.46 0.07 -37.79
C ILE A 416 -69.59 -0.52 -39.21
N THR A 417 -69.20 -1.79 -39.42
CA THR A 417 -69.38 -2.47 -40.71
C THR A 417 -70.83 -2.91 -40.99
N PHE A 418 -71.65 -3.15 -39.95
CA PHE A 418 -73.07 -3.50 -40.11
C PHE A 418 -74.00 -2.30 -40.24
N THR A 419 -73.62 -1.12 -39.77
CA THR A 419 -74.47 0.09 -39.83
C THR A 419 -74.36 0.84 -41.17
N ASN A 420 -73.40 0.46 -42.02
CA ASN A 420 -73.11 1.09 -43.32
C ASN A 420 -73.51 0.21 -44.52
N LYS A 421 -74.50 -0.68 -44.36
CA LYS A 421 -74.99 -1.57 -45.42
C LYS A 421 -76.48 -1.45 -45.64
#